data_AF-A0A416D775-F1
#
_entry.id   AF-A0A416D775-F1
#
_cell.length_a   1.000
_cell.length_b   1.000
_cell.length_c   1.000
_cell.angle_alpha   90.00
_cell.angle_beta   90.00
_cell.angle_gamma   90.00
#
_symmetry.space_group_name_H-M   'P 1'
#
loop_
_entity.id
_entity.type
_entity.pdbx_description
1 polymer ?
#
loop_
_entity_poly.entity_id
_entity_poly.type
_entity_poly.pdbx_seq_one_letter_code
_entity_poly.pdbx_strand_id
1 'polypeptide(L)' 'MGILKIGVVGCGRIGKLHINNLINSVPGVQVVAAADPMLDKSGAREWLAERKITGVSTDFMDVINNPEV' A
#
# COMPACT_ATOMS: atom_id res chain seq x y z
N MET A 1 -16.81 7.84 -13.64
CA MET A 1 -15.41 8.21 -13.30
C MET A 1 -14.81 6.99 -12.61
N GLY A 2 -13.69 6.45 -13.11
CA GLY A 2 -13.08 5.24 -12.55
C GLY A 2 -12.34 5.51 -11.23
N ILE A 3 -12.13 4.48 -10.42
CA ILE A 3 -11.27 4.53 -9.22
C ILE A 3 -9.81 4.39 -9.69
N LEU A 4 -8.93 5.30 -9.28
CA LEU A 4 -7.49 5.20 -9.53
C LEU A 4 -6.88 4.25 -8.50
N LYS A 5 -6.32 3.13 -8.96
CA LYS A 5 -5.63 2.16 -8.11
C LYS A 5 -4.18 2.58 -7.90
N ILE A 6 -3.66 2.36 -6.70
CA ILE A 6 -2.34 2.84 -6.28
C ILE A 6 -1.56 1.69 -5.63
N GLY A 7 -0.31 1.54 -6.04
CA GLY A 7 0.72 0.76 -5.37
C GLY A 7 1.66 1.64 -4.56
N VAL A 8 2.09 1.18 -3.37
CA VAL A 8 3.00 1.93 -2.50
C VAL A 8 4.27 1.14 -2.21
N VAL A 9 5.44 1.73 -2.47
CA VAL A 9 6.74 1.14 -2.10
C VAL A 9 7.28 1.89 -0.89
N GLY A 10 7.47 1.16 0.21
CA GLY A 10 7.84 1.68 1.53
C GLY A 10 6.63 1.82 2.45
N CYS A 11 6.65 1.07 3.56
CA CYS A 11 5.60 1.01 4.58
C CYS A 11 6.12 1.38 5.98
N GLY A 12 7.24 2.11 6.05
CA GLY A 12 7.72 2.78 7.26
C GLY A 12 6.84 3.94 7.69
N ARG A 13 7.34 4.79 8.61
CA ARG A 13 6.57 5.91 9.19
C ARG A 13 5.93 6.84 8.15
N ILE A 14 6.70 7.26 7.14
CA ILE A 14 6.23 8.17 6.09
C ILE A 14 5.32 7.44 5.09
N GLY A 15 5.61 6.19 4.74
CA GLY A 15 4.74 5.37 3.90
C GLY A 15 3.35 5.20 4.51
N LYS A 16 3.27 4.85 5.80
CA LYS A 16 2.00 4.76 6.55
C LYS A 16 1.24 6.09 6.58
N LEU A 17 1.94 7.22 6.72
CA LEU A 17 1.33 8.56 6.63
C LEU A 17 0.70 8.81 5.25
N HIS A 18 1.42 8.53 4.17
CA HIS A 18 0.89 8.71 2.82
C HIS A 18 -0.29 7.78 2.54
N ILE A 19 -0.23 6.51 2.93
CA ILE A 19 -1.33 5.57 2.78
C ILE A 19 -2.57 6.07 3.53
N ASN A 20 -2.42 6.54 4.78
CA ASN A 20 -3.53 7.13 5.53
C ASN A 20 -4.12 8.36 4.82
N ASN A 21 -3.29 9.24 4.25
CA ASN A 21 -3.78 10.41 3.52
C ASN A 21 -4.52 10.00 2.23
N LEU A 22 -4.02 9.00 1.50
CA LEU A 22 -4.70 8.48 0.31
C LEU A 22 -6.08 7.94 0.64
N ILE A 23 -6.20 7.15 1.71
CA ILE A 23 -7.46 6.53 2.13
C ILE A 23 -8.48 7.58 2.59
N ASN A 24 -8.04 8.57 3.38
CA ASN A 24 -8.96 9.45 4.09
C ASN A 24 -9.20 10.80 3.41
N SER A 25 -8.27 11.25 2.56
CA SER A 25 -8.24 12.63 2.09
C SER A 25 -8.27 12.77 0.56
N VAL A 26 -8.05 11.69 -0.19
CA VAL A 26 -8.05 11.72 -1.66
C VAL A 26 -9.27 10.96 -2.19
N PRO A 27 -10.29 11.65 -2.74
CA PRO A 27 -11.45 10.97 -3.29
C PRO A 27 -11.09 10.24 -4.59
N GLY A 28 -11.71 9.08 -4.82
CA GLY A 28 -11.58 8.33 -6.07
C GLY A 28 -10.27 7.55 -6.22
N VAL A 29 -9.52 7.31 -5.14
CA VAL A 29 -8.34 6.44 -5.15
C VAL A 29 -8.53 5.20 -4.28
N GLN A 30 -7.78 4.15 -4.58
CA GLN A 30 -7.71 2.94 -3.76
C GLN A 30 -6.28 2.42 -3.73
N VAL A 31 -5.72 2.22 -2.53
CA VAL A 31 -4.45 1.50 -2.38
C VAL A 31 -4.73 0.01 -2.49
N VAL A 32 -4.14 -0.65 -3.50
CA VAL A 32 -4.40 -2.07 -3.80
C VAL A 32 -3.19 -2.96 -3.53
N ALA A 33 -1.99 -2.39 -3.55
CA ALA A 33 -0.75 -3.10 -3.29
C ALA A 33 0.23 -2.26 -2.49
N ALA A 34 1.08 -2.93 -1.70
CA ALA A 34 2.17 -2.27 -1.01
C ALA A 34 3.37 -3.20 -0.82
N ALA A 35 4.58 -2.66 -0.84
CA ALA A 35 5.79 -3.43 -0.57
C ALA A 35 6.71 -2.75 0.41
N ASP A 36 7.37 -3.54 1.27
CA ASP A 36 8.43 -3.08 2.16
C ASP A 36 9.36 -4.23 2.53
N PRO A 37 10.70 -4.10 2.41
CA PRO A 37 11.63 -5.18 2.76
C PRO A 37 11.50 -5.67 4.21
N MET A 38 11.04 -4.80 5.13
CA MET A 38 10.85 -5.07 6.55
C MET A 38 9.37 -5.30 6.90
N LEU A 39 8.51 -5.63 5.93
CA LEU A 39 7.06 -5.79 6.10
C LEU A 39 6.67 -6.57 7.37
N ASP A 40 7.31 -7.72 7.57
CA ASP A 40 7.00 -8.68 8.64
C ASP A 40 7.65 -8.34 9.98
N LYS A 41 8.75 -7.58 9.96
CA LYS A 41 9.48 -7.17 11.17
C LYS A 41 8.97 -5.85 11.74
N SER A 42 8.37 -5.01 10.91
CA SER A 42 7.93 -3.65 11.26
C SER A 42 6.46 -3.56 11.70
N GLY A 43 5.71 -4.67 11.69
CA GLY A 43 4.27 -4.68 11.90
C GLY A 43 3.50 -3.96 10.78
N ALA A 44 4.10 -3.85 9.58
CA ALA A 44 3.47 -3.18 8.45
C ALA A 44 2.41 -4.07 7.80
N ARG A 45 2.59 -5.40 7.78
CA ARG A 45 1.60 -6.35 7.25
C ARG A 45 0.25 -6.20 7.97
N GLU A 46 0.26 -6.24 9.29
CA GLU A 46 -0.95 -6.13 10.12
C GLU A 46 -1.62 -4.77 9.93
N TRP A 47 -0.82 -3.71 9.93
CA TRP A 47 -1.30 -2.34 9.73
C TRP A 47 -1.97 -2.15 8.35
N LEU A 48 -1.43 -2.78 7.30
CA LEU A 48 -2.02 -2.77 5.95
C LEU A 48 -3.30 -3.62 5.89
N ALA A 49 -3.32 -4.78 6.55
CA ALA A 49 -4.47 -5.68 6.60
C ALA A 49 -5.69 -5.02 7.28
N GLU A 50 -5.48 -4.28 8.39
CA GLU A 50 -6.52 -3.46 9.04
C GLU A 50 -7.19 -2.46 8.07
N ARG A 51 -6.46 -2.04 7.04
CA ARG A 51 -6.88 -1.11 6.00
C ARG A 51 -7.34 -1.80 4.71
N LYS A 52 -7.50 -3.12 4.74
CA LYS A 52 -7.93 -3.97 3.61
C LYS A 52 -6.96 -3.96 2.42
N ILE A 53 -5.68 -3.66 2.66
CA ILE A 53 -4.62 -3.74 1.65
C ILE A 53 -3.94 -5.09 1.81
N THR A 54 -4.30 -6.05 0.95
CA THR A 54 -3.82 -7.44 1.06
C THR A 54 -2.78 -7.82 0.00
N GLY A 55 -2.64 -7.03 -1.08
CA GLY A 55 -1.58 -7.18 -2.08
C GLY A 55 -0.22 -6.75 -1.55
N VAL A 56 0.28 -7.40 -0.52
CA VAL A 56 1.49 -7.00 0.20
C VAL A 56 2.68 -7.90 -0.12
N SER A 57 3.84 -7.31 -0.36
CA SER A 57 5.09 -8.04 -0.65
C SER A 57 6.29 -7.47 0.11
N THR A 58 7.35 -8.26 0.23
CA THR A 58 8.67 -7.80 0.62
C THR A 58 9.52 -7.32 -0.56
N ASP A 59 9.09 -7.59 -1.79
CA ASP A 59 9.73 -7.13 -3.03
C ASP A 59 8.90 -6.02 -3.68
N PHE A 60 9.54 -4.90 -3.99
CA PHE A 60 8.88 -3.78 -4.66
C PHE A 60 8.55 -4.07 -6.12
N MET A 61 9.24 -5.01 -6.76
CA MET A 61 8.95 -5.40 -8.14
C MET A 61 7.57 -6.05 -8.26
N ASP A 62 7.06 -6.68 -7.19
CA ASP A 62 5.70 -7.21 -7.16
C ASP A 62 4.64 -6.11 -7.23
N VAL A 63 4.96 -4.90 -6.74
CA VAL A 63 4.08 -3.73 -6.87
C VAL A 63 4.18 -3.13 -8.27
N ILE A 64 5.39 -2.99 -8.81
CA ILE A 64 5.64 -2.43 -10.16
C ILE A 64 5.00 -3.30 -11.26
N ASN A 65 5.07 -4.62 -11.11
CA ASN A 65 4.55 -5.57 -12.09
C ASN A 65 3.08 -5.97 -11.83
N ASN A 66 2.43 -5.39 -10.82
CA ASN A 66 1.04 -5.69 -10.52
C ASN A 66 0.13 -5.05 -11.59
N PRO A 67 -0.64 -5.83 -12.38
CA PRO A 67 -1.51 -5.28 -13.43
C PRO A 67 -2.67 -4.42 -12.89
N GLU A 68 -2.92 -4.48 -11.57
CA GLU A 68 -3.92 -3.66 -10.89
C GLU A 68 -3.39 -2.30 -10.43
N VAL A 69 -2.09 -2.02 -10.58
CA VAL A 69 -1.39 -0.78 -10.20
C VAL A 69 -0.98 -0.02 -11.45
#